data_AF-A0A914S5S4-F1
#
_entry.id   AF-A0A914S5S4-F1
#
_cell.length_a   1.000
_cell.length_b   1.000
_cell.length_c   1.000
_cell.angle_alpha   90.00
_cell.angle_beta   90.00
_cell.angle_gamma   90.00
#
_symmetry.space_group_name_H-M   'P 1'
#
loop_
_entity.id
_entity.type
_entity.pdbx_description
1 polymer ?
#
loop_
_entity_poly.entity_id
_entity_poly.type
_entity_poly.pdbx_seq_one_letter_code
_entity_poly.pdbx_strand_id
1 'polypeptide(L)'
;ITVSDIDRIYVKAAVYHGTNLIVNKESEWVSPSNPRWTNGWIDFNVYLKDLAPATQVCLSLIAVKQKKKDVFEHDGIGWVNIRLFDWNSELLQGKLTLYLWPFSKHCSELLYPLGQTGSNDSRDTARIEVEFYEHGSIVEFPSFEHIYAYVNKLNARSCGTVPSAASFAPDGAEVGQLIGIARHLDGEKLTDPEQHHLWKMR
;
A
#
# COMPACT_ATOMS: atom_id res chain seq x y z
N ILE A 1 -16.64 19.22 10.46
CA ILE A 1 -17.07 19.55 9.10
C ILE A 1 -18.57 19.28 9.02
N THR A 2 -19.38 20.29 8.71
CA THR A 2 -20.78 20.11 8.37
C THR A 2 -20.87 19.69 6.90
N VAL A 3 -21.71 18.71 6.57
CA VAL A 3 -21.84 18.18 5.20
C VAL A 3 -22.26 19.27 4.19
N SER A 4 -22.94 20.31 4.66
CA SER A 4 -23.36 21.48 3.88
C SER A 4 -22.22 22.30 3.28
N ASP A 5 -21.01 22.15 3.82
CA ASP A 5 -19.84 22.95 3.45
C ASP A 5 -18.91 22.23 2.47
N ILE A 6 -19.27 21.01 2.06
CA ILE A 6 -18.48 20.15 1.19
C ILE A 6 -19.01 20.31 -0.24
N ASP A 7 -18.15 20.76 -1.16
CA ASP A 7 -18.53 20.92 -2.56
C ASP A 7 -18.47 19.58 -3.30
N ARG A 8 -17.40 18.82 -3.07
CA ARG A 8 -17.16 17.51 -3.70
C ARG A 8 -16.47 16.56 -2.73
N ILE A 9 -16.49 15.27 -3.08
CA ILE A 9 -15.73 14.23 -2.39
C ILE A 9 -15.01 13.34 -3.39
N TYR A 10 -13.93 12.69 -2.96
CA TYR A 10 -13.25 11.65 -3.72
C TYR A 10 -12.62 10.63 -2.76
N VAL A 11 -12.27 9.46 -3.30
CA VAL A 11 -11.54 8.42 -2.59
C VAL A 11 -10.09 8.46 -3.04
N LYS A 12 -9.18 8.55 -2.07
CA LYS A 12 -7.76 8.31 -2.28
C LYS A 12 -7.47 6.86 -1.94
N ALA A 13 -6.96 6.11 -2.90
CA ALA A 13 -6.68 4.70 -2.78
C ALA A 13 -5.18 4.47 -2.97
N ALA A 14 -4.53 3.84 -2.00
CA ALA A 14 -3.10 3.61 -2.04
C ALA A 14 -2.75 2.18 -1.60
N VAL A 15 -1.75 1.61 -2.25
CA VAL A 15 -1.20 0.30 -1.92
C VAL A 15 0.11 0.51 -1.17
N TYR A 16 0.22 -0.11 0.00
CA TYR A 16 1.38 -0.01 0.89
C TYR A 16 1.96 -1.39 1.22
N HIS A 17 3.25 -1.43 1.46
CA HIS A 17 3.92 -2.52 2.15
C HIS A 17 4.60 -1.96 3.42
N GLY A 18 4.00 -2.23 4.57
CA GLY A 18 4.32 -1.49 5.81
C GLY A 18 4.04 0.00 5.64
N THR A 19 5.08 0.82 5.80
CA THR A 19 5.01 2.29 5.59
C THR A 19 5.43 2.72 4.19
N ASN A 20 5.93 1.80 3.35
CA ASN A 20 6.39 2.12 2.01
C ASN A 20 5.20 2.16 1.05
N LEU A 21 5.00 3.32 0.42
CA LEU A 21 4.00 3.50 -0.63
C LEU A 21 4.46 2.78 -1.90
N ILE A 22 3.64 1.85 -2.42
CA ILE A 22 3.84 1.20 -3.71
C ILE A 22 3.22 2.07 -4.81
N VAL A 23 1.95 2.43 -4.65
CA VAL A 23 1.22 3.25 -5.62
C VAL A 23 0.04 3.95 -4.96
N ASN A 24 -0.34 5.12 -5.48
CA ASN A 24 -1.47 5.91 -5.04
C ASN A 24 -2.26 6.39 -6.27
N LYS A 25 -3.58 6.27 -6.20
CA LYS A 25 -4.55 6.73 -7.19
C LYS A 25 -5.69 7.45 -6.49
N GLU A 26 -6.23 8.46 -7.16
CA GLU A 26 -7.41 9.18 -6.70
C GLU A 26 -8.57 8.85 -7.65
N SER A 27 -9.75 8.66 -7.07
CA SER A 27 -10.98 8.58 -7.85
C SER A 27 -11.36 9.95 -8.40
N GLU A 28 -12.37 9.98 -9.27
CA GLU A 28 -13.00 11.23 -9.65
C GLU A 28 -13.68 11.94 -8.46
N TRP A 29 -13.85 13.26 -8.64
CA TRP A 29 -14.55 14.11 -7.68
C TRP A 29 -16.04 14.10 -7.97
N VAL A 30 -16.82 13.58 -7.02
CA VAL A 30 -18.27 13.43 -7.13
C VAL A 30 -19.01 14.31 -6.12
N SER A 31 -20.31 14.50 -6.34
CA SER A 31 -21.14 15.27 -5.41
C SER A 31 -21.38 14.47 -4.11
N PRO A 32 -21.26 15.08 -2.92
CA PRO A 32 -21.57 14.41 -1.65
C PRO A 32 -23.04 13.99 -1.53
N SER A 33 -23.96 14.62 -2.26
CA SER A 33 -25.39 14.29 -2.25
C SER A 33 -25.69 12.94 -2.93
N ASN A 34 -24.80 12.47 -3.81
CA ASN A 34 -24.89 11.15 -4.44
C ASN A 34 -23.47 10.57 -4.60
N PRO A 35 -22.90 10.02 -3.52
CA PRO A 35 -21.50 9.61 -3.43
C PRO A 35 -21.26 8.27 -4.17
N ARG A 36 -21.39 8.27 -5.50
CA ARG A 36 -21.23 7.10 -6.36
C ARG A 36 -20.21 7.38 -7.45
N TRP A 37 -19.25 6.48 -7.61
CA TRP A 37 -18.24 6.53 -8.66
C TRP A 37 -18.65 5.61 -9.80
N THR A 38 -18.97 6.19 -10.96
CA THR A 38 -19.49 5.45 -12.13
C THR A 38 -18.40 5.01 -13.09
N ASN A 39 -17.19 5.54 -12.97
CA ASN A 39 -16.08 5.31 -13.91
C ASN A 39 -15.41 3.93 -13.74
N GLY A 40 -16.00 3.04 -12.96
CA GLY A 40 -15.57 1.66 -12.83
C GLY A 40 -14.37 1.50 -11.88
N TRP A 41 -13.36 0.77 -12.35
CA TRP A 41 -12.26 0.26 -11.53
C TRP A 41 -11.13 1.28 -11.37
N ILE A 42 -10.55 1.33 -10.17
CA ILE A 42 -9.27 2.02 -9.95
C ILE A 42 -8.14 1.06 -10.36
N ASP A 43 -7.52 1.32 -11.50
CA ASP A 43 -6.36 0.58 -11.95
C ASP A 43 -5.08 1.14 -11.33
N PHE A 44 -4.46 0.32 -10.48
CA PHE A 44 -3.20 0.63 -9.82
C PHE A 44 -1.97 0.48 -10.74
N ASN A 45 -2.10 -0.21 -11.88
CA ASN A 45 -0.99 -0.55 -12.77
C ASN A 45 0.16 -1.28 -12.03
N VAL A 46 -0.21 -2.23 -11.16
CA VAL A 46 0.73 -3.11 -10.44
C VAL A 46 0.32 -4.55 -10.71
N TYR A 47 1.30 -5.40 -11.03
CA TYR A 47 1.02 -6.82 -11.22
C TYR A 47 0.76 -7.51 -9.87
N LEU A 48 -0.31 -8.31 -9.81
CA LEU A 48 -0.68 -9.07 -8.61
C LEU A 48 0.46 -9.97 -8.10
N LYS A 49 1.23 -10.58 -9.00
CA LYS A 49 2.40 -11.43 -8.68
C LYS A 49 3.58 -10.69 -8.06
N ASP A 50 3.61 -9.36 -8.16
CA ASP A 50 4.68 -8.51 -7.60
C ASP A 50 4.32 -7.99 -6.20
N LEU A 51 3.11 -8.29 -5.71
CA LEU A 51 2.66 -7.91 -4.38
C LEU A 51 3.15 -8.88 -3.32
N ALA A 52 3.51 -8.35 -2.15
CA ALA A 52 3.95 -9.14 -1.01
C ALA A 52 2.75 -9.58 -0.14
N PRO A 53 2.89 -10.63 0.68
CA PRO A 53 1.80 -11.11 1.55
C PRO A 53 1.26 -10.04 2.50
N ALA A 54 2.13 -9.16 3.00
CA ALA A 54 1.76 -8.09 3.93
C ALA A 54 1.29 -6.80 3.24
N THR A 55 1.07 -6.82 1.92
CA THR A 55 0.56 -5.66 1.20
C THR A 55 -0.85 -5.31 1.67
N GLN A 56 -1.08 -4.02 1.90
CA GLN A 56 -2.38 -3.48 2.29
C GLN A 56 -2.83 -2.38 1.34
N VAL A 57 -4.15 -2.27 1.17
CA VAL A 57 -4.82 -1.15 0.53
C VAL A 57 -5.31 -0.21 1.62
N CYS A 58 -4.90 1.05 1.54
CA CYS A 58 -5.33 2.14 2.39
C CYS A 58 -6.27 3.03 1.58
N LEU A 59 -7.50 3.18 2.03
CA LEU A 59 -8.53 4.00 1.41
C LEU A 59 -8.85 5.18 2.33
N SER A 60 -8.93 6.38 1.77
CA SER A 60 -9.37 7.57 2.48
C SER A 60 -10.48 8.27 1.72
N LEU A 61 -11.56 8.61 2.40
CA LEU A 61 -12.61 9.46 1.86
C LEU A 61 -12.30 10.92 2.19
N ILE A 62 -12.18 11.75 1.15
CA ILE A 62 -11.71 13.13 1.26
C ILE A 62 -12.82 14.08 0.85
N ALA A 63 -13.05 15.10 1.68
CA ALA A 63 -13.89 16.26 1.38
C ALA A 63 -13.08 17.32 0.65
N VAL A 64 -13.71 17.95 -0.33
CA VAL A 64 -13.15 19.06 -1.09
C VAL A 64 -14.04 20.28 -0.90
N LYS A 65 -13.43 21.38 -0.45
CA LYS A 65 -14.08 22.68 -0.27
C LYS A 65 -13.39 23.73 -1.13
N GLN A 66 -14.15 24.41 -1.97
CA GLN A 66 -13.66 25.51 -2.80
C GLN A 66 -13.61 26.80 -1.97
N LYS A 67 -12.41 27.34 -1.76
CA LYS A 67 -12.23 28.62 -1.05
C LYS A 67 -12.33 29.82 -1.98
N LYS A 68 -11.74 29.68 -3.16
CA LYS A 68 -11.68 30.68 -4.23
C LYS A 68 -11.74 29.97 -5.58
N LYS A 69 -11.83 30.74 -6.66
CA LYS A 69 -11.67 30.20 -8.01
C LYS A 69 -10.35 29.41 -8.10
N ASP A 70 -10.45 28.15 -8.48
CA ASP A 70 -9.33 27.20 -8.65
C ASP A 70 -8.46 26.95 -7.39
N VAL A 71 -8.96 27.27 -6.19
CA VAL A 71 -8.30 26.96 -4.92
C VAL A 71 -9.20 26.07 -4.07
N PHE A 72 -8.76 24.84 -3.87
CA PHE A 72 -9.48 23.78 -3.16
C PHE A 72 -8.75 23.40 -1.86
N GLU A 73 -9.50 23.32 -0.78
CA GLU A 73 -9.08 22.78 0.52
C GLU A 73 -9.54 21.33 0.61
N HIS A 74 -8.67 20.47 1.14
CA HIS A 74 -8.90 19.03 1.23
C HIS A 74 -8.86 18.58 2.69
N ASP A 75 -9.94 17.97 3.15
CA ASP A 75 -10.06 17.47 4.52
C ASP A 75 -10.44 15.99 4.54
N GLY A 76 -9.79 15.21 5.40
CA GLY A 76 -10.09 13.79 5.56
C GLY A 76 -11.41 13.56 6.31
N ILE A 77 -12.36 12.88 5.69
CA ILE A 77 -13.62 12.44 6.34
C ILE A 77 -13.35 11.20 7.18
N GLY A 78 -12.67 10.22 6.60
CA GLY A 78 -12.28 8.98 7.29
C GLY A 78 -11.41 8.09 6.41
N TRP A 79 -10.80 7.08 7.02
CA TRP A 79 -9.87 6.17 6.37
C TRP A 79 -10.13 4.71 6.80
N VAL A 80 -9.66 3.77 6.00
CA VAL A 80 -9.66 2.34 6.33
C VAL A 80 -8.48 1.65 5.66
N ASN A 81 -7.85 0.72 6.36
CA ASN A 81 -6.75 -0.09 5.83
C ASN A 81 -7.19 -1.55 5.78
N ILE A 82 -6.89 -2.24 4.69
CA ILE A 82 -7.25 -3.65 4.51
C ILE A 82 -6.06 -4.38 3.93
N ARG A 83 -5.74 -5.56 4.45
CA ARG A 83 -4.74 -6.42 3.80
C ARG A 83 -5.33 -7.06 2.55
N LEU A 84 -4.52 -7.12 1.49
CA LEU A 84 -4.91 -7.80 0.25
C LEU A 84 -4.95 -9.31 0.42
N PHE A 85 -4.11 -9.86 1.30
CA PHE A 85 -4.13 -11.26 1.67
C PHE A 85 -4.62 -11.41 3.10
N ASP A 86 -5.51 -12.37 3.32
CA ASP A 86 -6.03 -12.67 4.64
C ASP A 86 -5.06 -13.53 5.47
N TRP A 87 -5.53 -14.01 6.62
CA TRP A 87 -4.72 -14.84 7.51
C TRP A 87 -4.43 -16.24 6.93
N ASN A 88 -5.26 -16.72 6.00
CA ASN A 88 -5.08 -17.98 5.29
C ASN A 88 -4.32 -17.82 3.97
N SER A 89 -3.72 -16.64 3.74
CA SER A 89 -3.02 -16.30 2.50
C SER A 89 -3.93 -16.26 1.28
N GLU A 90 -5.24 -16.12 1.46
CA GLU A 90 -6.21 -15.97 0.38
C GLU A 90 -6.29 -14.49 -0.02
N LEU A 91 -6.29 -14.23 -1.33
CA LEU A 91 -6.48 -12.92 -1.90
C LEU A 91 -7.91 -12.45 -1.65
N LEU A 92 -8.02 -11.22 -1.18
CA LEU A 92 -9.27 -10.50 -1.02
C LEU A 92 -9.97 -10.31 -2.37
N GLN A 93 -11.20 -10.79 -2.47
CA GLN A 93 -12.00 -10.74 -3.70
C GLN A 93 -13.46 -10.37 -3.37
N GLY A 94 -14.18 -9.83 -4.36
CA GLY A 94 -15.60 -9.54 -4.24
C GLY A 94 -15.93 -8.24 -3.50
N LYS A 95 -17.18 -8.12 -3.08
CA LYS A 95 -17.74 -6.87 -2.53
C LYS A 95 -17.56 -6.77 -1.03
N LEU A 96 -17.12 -5.60 -0.57
CA LEU A 96 -16.93 -5.29 0.84
C LEU A 96 -17.60 -3.96 1.19
N THR A 97 -18.22 -3.94 2.36
CA THR A 97 -18.69 -2.71 3.01
C THR A 97 -17.77 -2.41 4.18
N LEU A 98 -17.15 -1.23 4.17
CA LEU A 98 -16.12 -0.85 5.11
C LEU A 98 -16.51 0.44 5.81
N TYR A 99 -16.61 0.39 7.12
CA TYR A 99 -16.84 1.56 7.97
C TYR A 99 -15.51 2.24 8.26
N LEU A 100 -15.49 3.56 8.12
CA LEU A 100 -14.26 4.35 8.18
C LEU A 100 -13.91 4.73 9.62
N TRP A 101 -12.61 4.75 9.89
CA TRP A 101 -12.02 5.37 11.07
C TRP A 101 -11.90 6.88 10.86
N PRO A 102 -12.14 7.71 11.89
CA PRO A 102 -11.96 9.15 11.76
C PRO A 102 -10.48 9.50 11.66
N PHE A 103 -10.17 10.60 10.98
CA PHE A 103 -8.82 11.18 11.04
C PHE A 103 -8.57 11.83 12.41
N SER A 104 -7.34 11.71 12.89
CA SER A 104 -6.87 12.53 14.00
C SER A 104 -6.76 14.00 13.54
N LYS A 105 -7.05 14.94 14.44
CA LYS A 105 -6.95 16.40 14.17
C LYS A 105 -5.54 16.85 13.74
N HIS A 106 -4.52 16.04 14.03
CA HIS A 106 -3.12 16.32 13.72
C HIS A 106 -2.60 15.57 12.48
N CYS A 107 -3.44 14.76 11.83
CA CYS A 107 -3.06 14.01 10.65
C CYS A 107 -3.26 14.90 9.41
N SER A 108 -2.17 15.50 8.94
CA SER A 108 -2.17 16.28 7.69
C SER A 108 -2.09 15.38 6.45
N GLU A 109 -1.58 14.17 6.61
CA GLU A 109 -1.50 13.18 5.55
C GLU A 109 -2.87 12.53 5.34
N LEU A 110 -3.48 12.76 4.18
CA LEU A 110 -4.80 12.24 3.81
C LEU A 110 -4.80 10.72 3.50
N LEU A 111 -3.84 10.00 4.06
CA LEU A 111 -3.66 8.54 4.06
C LEU A 111 -3.02 8.17 5.40
N TYR A 112 -3.40 7.03 5.98
CA TYR A 112 -2.91 6.64 7.30
C TYR A 112 -2.45 5.18 7.36
N PRO A 113 -1.34 4.82 6.69
CA PRO A 113 -0.89 3.42 6.58
C PRO A 113 -0.48 2.79 7.91
N LEU A 114 -0.13 3.61 8.91
CA LEU A 114 0.15 3.17 10.29
C LEU A 114 -1.11 2.94 11.14
N GLY A 115 -2.27 3.32 10.62
CA GLY A 115 -3.55 3.06 11.25
C GLY A 115 -3.88 1.57 11.28
N GLN A 116 -4.71 1.18 12.24
CA GLN A 116 -5.15 -0.20 12.37
C GLN A 116 -5.83 -0.73 11.10
N THR A 117 -5.58 -2.00 10.80
CA THR A 117 -6.22 -2.71 9.70
C THR A 117 -7.62 -3.17 10.12
N GLY A 118 -8.59 -3.01 9.23
CA GLY A 118 -9.96 -3.47 9.40
C GLY A 118 -10.98 -2.33 9.41
N SER A 119 -12.24 -2.71 9.20
CA SER A 119 -13.39 -1.82 9.29
C SER A 119 -13.59 -1.31 10.71
N ASN A 120 -14.15 -0.10 10.84
CA ASN A 120 -14.62 0.42 12.13
C ASN A 120 -15.75 -0.45 12.68
N ASP A 121 -15.70 -0.73 13.99
CA ASP A 121 -16.72 -1.49 14.70
C ASP A 121 -18.03 -0.70 14.83
N SER A 122 -17.94 0.63 14.89
CA SER A 122 -19.11 1.50 14.92
C SER A 122 -19.73 1.63 13.52
N ARG A 123 -21.01 1.26 13.42
CA ARG A 123 -21.79 1.37 12.18
C ARG A 123 -22.37 2.76 11.92
N ASP A 124 -22.17 3.70 12.85
CA ASP A 124 -22.62 5.09 12.76
C ASP A 124 -21.55 6.00 12.11
N THR A 125 -20.50 5.43 11.53
CA THR A 125 -19.48 6.18 10.79
C THR A 125 -19.74 6.17 9.29
N ALA A 126 -19.08 7.09 8.58
CA ALA A 126 -19.04 7.06 7.12
C ALA A 126 -18.56 5.68 6.65
N ARG A 127 -19.11 5.19 5.54
CA ARG A 127 -18.73 3.89 4.97
C ARG A 127 -18.44 4.01 3.47
N ILE A 128 -17.61 3.12 2.98
CA ILE A 128 -17.36 2.93 1.55
C ILE A 128 -17.68 1.48 1.17
N GLU A 129 -18.30 1.33 0.01
CA GLU A 129 -18.57 0.04 -0.60
C GLU A 129 -17.60 -0.12 -1.76
N VAL A 130 -16.79 -1.17 -1.72
CA VAL A 130 -15.74 -1.45 -2.72
C VAL A 130 -15.91 -2.86 -3.25
N GLU A 131 -15.40 -3.09 -4.45
CA GLU A 131 -15.36 -4.39 -5.08
C GLU A 131 -13.92 -4.68 -5.48
N PHE A 132 -13.43 -5.87 -5.13
CA PHE A 132 -12.16 -6.42 -5.59
C PHE A 132 -12.45 -7.43 -6.70
N TYR A 133 -11.54 -7.51 -7.68
CA TYR A 133 -11.74 -8.37 -8.84
C TYR A 133 -11.89 -9.84 -8.42
N GLU A 134 -12.90 -10.52 -8.95
CA GLU A 134 -13.19 -11.91 -8.65
C GLU A 134 -12.66 -12.81 -9.77
N HIS A 135 -11.77 -13.73 -9.43
CA HIS A 135 -11.08 -14.61 -10.38
C HIS A 135 -11.85 -15.90 -10.69
N GLY A 136 -13.03 -16.11 -10.10
CA GLY A 136 -13.83 -17.33 -10.26
C GLY A 136 -13.32 -18.53 -9.45
N SER A 137 -12.25 -18.36 -8.68
CA SER A 137 -11.72 -19.31 -7.72
C SER A 137 -11.06 -18.58 -6.55
N ILE A 138 -10.79 -19.31 -5.48
CA ILE A 138 -9.90 -18.81 -4.41
C ILE A 138 -8.50 -18.64 -5.02
N VAL A 139 -7.92 -17.48 -4.83
CA VAL A 139 -6.54 -17.17 -5.25
C VAL A 139 -5.71 -17.11 -3.98
N GLU A 140 -4.69 -17.94 -3.88
CA GLU A 140 -3.84 -18.04 -2.68
C GLU A 140 -2.43 -17.53 -2.98
N PHE A 141 -1.78 -16.96 -1.97
CA PHE A 141 -0.36 -16.68 -2.03
C PHE A 141 0.42 -17.99 -2.15
N PRO A 142 1.45 -18.08 -3.02
CA PRO A 142 2.18 -19.31 -3.24
C PRO A 142 2.85 -19.82 -1.95
N SER A 143 2.83 -21.14 -1.76
CA SER A 143 3.56 -21.79 -0.67
C SER A 143 5.08 -21.61 -0.81
N PHE A 144 5.81 -21.76 0.30
CA PHE A 144 7.28 -21.67 0.28
C PHE A 144 7.93 -22.61 -0.73
N GLU A 145 7.41 -23.83 -0.90
CA GLU A 145 7.91 -24.79 -1.90
C GLU A 145 7.83 -24.23 -3.34
N HIS A 146 6.69 -23.63 -3.70
CA HIS A 146 6.51 -23.00 -5.01
C HIS A 146 7.42 -21.79 -5.19
N ILE A 147 7.61 -20.98 -4.13
CA ILE A 147 8.52 -19.84 -4.14
C ILE A 147 9.96 -20.31 -4.38
N TYR A 148 10.44 -21.32 -3.64
CA TYR A 148 11.79 -21.87 -3.83
C TYR A 148 11.99 -22.46 -5.23
N ALA A 149 10.99 -23.19 -5.74
CA ALA A 149 11.03 -23.71 -7.10
C ALA A 149 11.11 -22.58 -8.15
N TYR A 150 10.41 -21.47 -7.93
CA TYR A 150 10.48 -20.28 -8.79
C TYR A 150 11.86 -19.61 -8.72
N VAL A 151 12.41 -19.41 -7.52
CA VAL A 151 13.76 -18.84 -7.32
C VAL A 151 14.82 -19.70 -8.01
N ASN A 152 14.77 -21.02 -7.88
CA ASN A 152 15.69 -21.94 -8.56
C ASN A 152 15.60 -21.82 -10.09
N LYS A 153 14.38 -21.67 -10.64
CA LYS A 153 14.17 -21.43 -12.08
C LYS A 153 14.75 -20.09 -12.53
N LEU A 154 14.62 -19.03 -11.73
CA LEU A 154 15.20 -17.73 -12.03
C LEU A 154 16.73 -17.77 -12.05
N ASN A 155 17.32 -18.46 -11.07
CA ASN A 155 18.77 -18.65 -10.97
C ASN A 155 19.32 -19.43 -12.17
N ALA A 156 18.66 -20.51 -12.57
CA ALA A 156 19.06 -21.31 -13.74
C ALA A 156 18.99 -20.52 -15.07
N ARG A 157 18.15 -19.50 -15.14
CA ARG A 157 17.96 -18.67 -16.34
C ARG A 157 18.88 -17.44 -16.39
N SER A 158 19.70 -17.20 -15.35
CA SER A 158 20.44 -15.93 -15.16
C SER A 158 19.55 -14.68 -15.29
N CYS A 159 18.25 -14.84 -15.06
CA CYS A 159 17.23 -13.81 -15.25
C CYS A 159 16.89 -13.08 -13.93
N GLY A 160 17.30 -13.66 -12.80
CA GLY A 160 17.43 -12.94 -11.53
C GLY A 160 18.83 -12.36 -11.38
N THR A 161 18.95 -11.27 -10.59
CA THR A 161 20.23 -10.88 -9.99
C THR A 161 20.65 -12.02 -9.06
N VAL A 162 21.39 -12.99 -9.62
CA VAL A 162 22.01 -14.06 -8.85
C VAL A 162 22.91 -13.34 -7.84
N PRO A 163 22.66 -13.46 -6.53
CA PRO A 163 23.69 -13.11 -5.58
C PRO A 163 24.88 -14.00 -5.91
N SER A 164 25.97 -13.42 -6.40
CA SER A 164 27.22 -14.16 -6.54
C SER A 164 27.48 -14.77 -5.17
N ALA A 165 27.78 -16.08 -5.10
CA ALA A 165 28.15 -16.69 -3.84
C ALA A 165 29.16 -15.75 -3.17
N ALA A 166 28.80 -15.25 -1.99
CA ALA A 166 29.55 -14.27 -1.23
C ALA A 166 30.97 -14.80 -0.98
N SER A 167 31.89 -14.52 -1.91
CA SER A 167 33.30 -14.89 -1.81
C SER A 167 34.02 -13.77 -1.07
N PHE A 168 33.56 -13.46 0.13
CA PHE A 168 34.18 -12.41 0.92
C PHE A 168 35.37 -12.99 1.69
N ALA A 169 36.52 -12.33 1.55
CA ALA A 169 37.53 -12.40 2.58
C ALA A 169 36.99 -11.67 3.83
N PRO A 170 37.10 -12.22 5.04
CA PRO A 170 36.58 -11.61 6.28
C PRO A 170 37.02 -10.15 6.49
N ASP A 171 38.18 -9.77 5.95
CA ASP A 171 38.80 -8.45 6.10
C ASP A 171 38.73 -7.59 4.82
N GLY A 172 37.86 -7.94 3.86
CA GLY A 172 37.69 -7.18 2.63
C GLY A 172 37.12 -5.78 2.88
N ALA A 173 37.53 -4.81 2.05
CA ALA A 173 37.01 -3.43 2.11
C ALA A 173 35.47 -3.37 2.02
N GLU A 174 34.86 -4.33 1.32
CA GLU A 174 33.42 -4.50 1.18
C GLU A 174 32.74 -4.87 2.52
N VAL A 175 33.34 -5.79 3.30
CA VAL A 175 32.85 -6.14 4.64
C VAL A 175 32.98 -4.94 5.59
N GLY A 176 34.05 -4.16 5.47
CA GLY A 176 34.23 -2.91 6.20
C GLY A 176 33.14 -1.88 5.90
N GLN A 177 32.72 -1.75 4.64
CA GLN A 177 31.60 -0.88 4.23
C GLN A 177 30.27 -1.38 4.78
N LEU A 178 29.99 -2.68 4.72
CA LEU A 178 28.78 -3.28 5.29
C LEU A 178 28.69 -3.05 6.81
N ILE A 179 29.79 -3.27 7.54
CA ILE A 179 29.85 -2.99 9.00
C ILE A 179 29.71 -1.49 9.27
N GLY A 180 30.27 -0.64 8.42
CA GLY A 180 30.11 0.82 8.49
C GLY A 180 28.64 1.24 8.38
N ILE A 181 27.92 0.72 7.38
CA ILE A 181 26.48 0.94 7.21
C ILE A 181 25.72 0.40 8.42
N ALA A 182 26.00 -0.84 8.84
CA ALA A 182 25.31 -1.50 9.95
C ALA A 182 25.45 -0.77 11.30
N ARG A 183 26.59 -0.09 11.53
CA ARG A 183 26.84 0.69 12.75
C ARG A 183 25.98 1.96 12.88
N HIS A 184 25.39 2.44 11.78
CA HIS A 184 24.58 3.66 11.76
C HIS A 184 23.07 3.35 11.61
N LEU A 185 22.67 2.07 11.61
CA LEU A 185 21.27 1.63 11.53
C LEU A 185 20.52 1.82 12.86
N ASP A 186 20.60 3.01 13.47
CA ASP A 186 19.76 3.37 14.61
C ASP A 186 18.59 4.24 14.13
N GLY A 187 17.67 3.62 13.38
CA GLY A 187 16.45 4.26 12.89
C GLY A 187 16.62 5.21 11.70
N GLU A 188 17.83 5.39 11.17
CA GLU A 188 18.06 6.18 9.96
C GLU A 188 17.65 5.43 8.68
N LYS A 189 17.01 6.15 7.76
CA LYS A 189 16.61 5.59 6.46
C LYS A 189 17.84 5.49 5.56
N LEU A 190 18.16 4.27 5.12
CA LEU A 190 19.19 4.02 4.12
C LEU A 190 18.91 4.77 2.82
N THR A 191 19.94 5.36 2.24
CA THR A 191 19.87 5.99 0.92
C THR A 191 19.69 4.93 -0.18
N ASP A 192 19.08 5.31 -1.32
CA ASP A 192 18.88 4.40 -2.44
C ASP A 192 20.19 3.72 -2.94
N PRO A 193 21.35 4.43 -3.00
CA PRO A 193 22.62 3.79 -3.33
C PRO A 193 23.07 2.74 -2.32
N GLU A 194 22.87 2.97 -1.02
CA GLU A 194 23.19 2.00 0.04
C GLU A 194 22.28 0.79 -0.05
N GLN A 195 20.97 0.99 -0.24
CA GLN A 195 20.02 -0.12 -0.45
C GLN A 195 20.39 -0.95 -1.68
N HIS A 196 20.73 -0.31 -2.80
CA HIS A 196 21.16 -0.99 -4.01
C HIS A 196 22.48 -1.74 -3.83
N HIS A 197 23.42 -1.15 -3.09
CA HIS A 197 24.68 -1.80 -2.74
C HIS A 197 24.41 -3.05 -1.90
N LEU A 198 23.64 -2.93 -0.81
CA LEU A 198 23.24 -4.07 0.02
C LEU A 198 22.53 -5.17 -0.80
N TRP A 199 21.63 -4.79 -1.71
CA TRP A 199 20.92 -5.74 -2.57
C TRP A 199 21.83 -6.49 -3.54
N LYS A 200 22.87 -5.83 -4.06
CA LYS A 200 23.89 -6.48 -4.90
C LYS A 200 24.77 -7.45 -4.12
N MET A 201 24.92 -7.22 -2.82
CA MET A 201 25.83 -7.93 -1.92
C MET A 201 25.17 -9.06 -1.13
N ARG A 202 23.84 -9.20 -1.21
CA ARG A 202 23.09 -10.36 -0.66
C ARG A 202 23.58 -11.67 -1.26
#